data_AF-A0A3S0C127-F1
#
_entry.id   AF-A0A3S0C127-F1
#
_cell.length_a   1.000
_cell.length_b   1.000
_cell.length_c   1.000
_cell.angle_alpha   90.00
_cell.angle_beta   90.00
_cell.angle_gamma   90.00
#
_symmetry.space_group_name_H-M   'P 1'
#
loop_
_entity.id
_entity.type
_entity.pdbx_description
1 polymer ?
#
loop_
_entity_poly.entity_id
_entity_poly.type
_entity_poly.pdbx_seq_one_letter_code
_entity_poly.pdbx_strand_id
1 'polypeptide(L)'
;MPTQYSIAQRTATHNGLFAGLACALALALTAGPALAQTTLDRVVVNGKVFEGMARFDVRESCANVDAVLQEQLANTWFRDPTPSELDVTFAVQDGQVKAVRASGGPMQTNREVRRAVRLLECSRDASGTSIYRMQLAFVSPEDATAPAASAQGPARIVITASR
;
A
#
# COMPACT_ATOMS: atom_id res chain seq x y z
N MET A 1 -66.82 -48.40 -8.03
CA MET A 1 -66.90 -48.92 -6.64
C MET A 1 -67.30 -50.40 -6.77
N PRO A 2 -66.58 -51.40 -6.21
CA PRO A 2 -65.84 -51.40 -4.94
C PRO A 2 -64.40 -52.01 -4.98
N THR A 3 -63.72 -51.86 -3.84
CA THR A 3 -62.67 -52.71 -3.18
C THR A 3 -61.42 -53.16 -3.97
N GLN A 4 -60.20 -52.67 -3.72
CA GLN A 4 -59.33 -52.72 -2.52
C GLN A 4 -58.34 -53.92 -2.48
N TYR A 5 -57.05 -53.56 -2.25
CA TYR A 5 -55.96 -54.32 -1.58
C TYR A 5 -55.36 -55.56 -2.30
N SER A 6 -54.09 -55.95 -2.17
CA SER A 6 -52.83 -55.39 -1.62
C SER A 6 -51.70 -56.43 -1.87
N ILE A 7 -50.43 -55.98 -1.84
CA ILE A 7 -49.17 -56.71 -1.49
C ILE A 7 -48.66 -57.84 -2.41
N ALA A 8 -47.47 -57.61 -2.99
CA ALA A 8 -46.26 -58.46 -2.86
C ALA A 8 -45.13 -57.84 -3.70
N GLN A 9 -44.26 -57.01 -3.12
CA GLN A 9 -42.95 -57.44 -2.60
C GLN A 9 -42.28 -58.57 -3.39
N ARG A 10 -41.41 -58.19 -4.33
CA ARG A 10 -40.11 -58.87 -4.50
C ARG A 10 -39.01 -57.83 -4.60
N THR A 11 -38.34 -57.66 -3.46
CA THR A 11 -36.97 -57.18 -3.35
C THR A 11 -36.03 -58.10 -4.13
N ALA A 12 -35.44 -57.61 -5.20
CA ALA A 12 -34.15 -58.11 -5.68
C ALA A 12 -33.11 -57.04 -5.33
N THR A 13 -32.44 -57.32 -4.23
CA THR A 13 -31.24 -56.65 -3.77
C THR A 13 -30.15 -56.66 -4.83
N HIS A 14 -29.41 -55.56 -4.85
CA HIS A 14 -27.95 -55.55 -4.97
C HIS A 14 -27.33 -55.71 -6.35
N ASN A 15 -26.89 -54.57 -6.89
CA ASN A 15 -25.47 -54.25 -7.10
C ASN A 15 -25.28 -53.53 -8.44
N GLY A 16 -25.19 -52.21 -8.36
CA GLY A 16 -24.82 -51.35 -9.48
C GLY A 16 -24.75 -49.89 -9.03
N LEU A 17 -24.30 -49.67 -7.80
CA LEU A 17 -24.08 -48.34 -7.25
C LEU A 17 -22.77 -47.80 -7.82
N PHE A 18 -22.91 -46.69 -8.55
CA PHE A 18 -22.04 -45.52 -8.43
C PHE A 18 -20.55 -45.71 -8.75
N ALA A 19 -20.24 -45.91 -10.03
CA ALA A 19 -18.93 -45.53 -10.58
C ALA A 19 -19.16 -44.63 -11.79
N GLY A 20 -19.42 -43.34 -11.57
CA GLY A 20 -19.50 -42.41 -12.69
C GLY A 20 -20.28 -41.13 -12.44
N LEU A 21 -20.08 -40.43 -11.31
CA LEU A 21 -20.53 -39.04 -11.17
C LEU A 21 -19.82 -38.31 -10.03
N ALA A 22 -18.50 -38.43 -9.96
CA ALA A 22 -17.66 -37.71 -8.99
C ALA A 22 -16.42 -37.13 -9.67
N CYS A 23 -16.59 -36.32 -10.71
CA CYS A 23 -15.46 -35.57 -11.30
C CYS A 23 -15.87 -34.23 -11.96
N ALA A 24 -16.93 -33.57 -11.49
CA ALA A 24 -17.36 -32.30 -12.08
C ALA A 24 -17.79 -31.21 -11.07
N LEU A 25 -17.49 -31.36 -9.78
CA LEU A 25 -17.85 -30.38 -8.74
C LEU A 25 -16.64 -29.78 -7.98
N ALA A 26 -15.41 -30.15 -8.35
CA ALA A 26 -14.19 -29.68 -7.66
C ALA A 26 -13.60 -28.37 -8.23
N LEU A 27 -14.35 -27.60 -9.03
CA LEU A 27 -13.88 -26.35 -9.65
C LEU A 27 -14.53 -25.07 -9.07
N ALA A 28 -15.35 -25.18 -8.03
CA ALA A 28 -16.15 -24.05 -7.52
C ALA A 28 -15.65 -23.41 -6.20
N LEU A 29 -14.43 -23.71 -5.72
CA LEU A 29 -14.01 -23.36 -4.36
C LEU A 29 -12.69 -22.57 -4.20
N THR A 30 -12.13 -21.98 -5.26
CA THR A 30 -10.92 -21.14 -5.15
C THR A 30 -11.14 -19.66 -5.45
N ALA A 31 -12.36 -19.16 -5.33
CA ALA A 31 -12.61 -17.73 -5.17
C ALA A 31 -12.71 -17.40 -3.66
N GLY A 32 -11.60 -17.56 -2.95
CA GLY A 32 -11.49 -17.00 -1.61
C GLY A 32 -11.65 -15.47 -1.72
N PRO A 33 -12.43 -14.82 -0.85
CA PRO A 33 -12.45 -13.37 -0.83
C PRO A 33 -11.02 -12.96 -0.49
N ALA A 34 -10.35 -12.29 -1.43
CA ALA A 34 -9.17 -11.52 -1.11
C ALA A 34 -9.66 -10.45 -0.12
N LEU A 35 -9.55 -10.75 1.17
CA LEU A 35 -9.69 -9.75 2.22
C LEU A 35 -8.59 -8.74 1.91
N ALA A 36 -9.00 -7.62 1.30
CA ALA A 36 -8.19 -6.43 1.22
C ALA A 36 -7.78 -6.14 2.65
N GLN A 37 -6.53 -6.48 2.98
CA GLN A 37 -5.96 -6.16 4.27
C GLN A 37 -5.94 -4.64 4.32
N THR A 38 -6.91 -4.04 5.01
CA THR A 38 -6.83 -2.66 5.46
C THR A 38 -5.64 -2.60 6.40
N THR A 39 -4.46 -2.39 5.81
CA THR A 39 -3.20 -2.18 6.52
C THR A 39 -3.32 -0.83 7.20
N LEU A 40 -3.80 -0.86 8.44
CA LEU A 40 -3.66 0.25 9.36
C LEU A 40 -2.16 0.42 9.61
N ASP A 41 -1.63 1.55 9.14
CA ASP A 41 -0.24 1.88 9.37
C ASP A 41 -0.13 2.66 10.69
N ARG A 42 0.98 2.43 11.40
CA ARG A 42 1.17 2.90 12.76
C ARG A 42 2.40 3.79 12.85
N VAL A 43 2.20 5.09 13.05
CA VAL A 43 3.29 6.06 13.23
C VAL A 43 3.31 6.56 14.67
N VAL A 44 4.44 6.41 15.36
CA VAL A 44 4.59 6.83 16.77
C VAL A 44 5.33 8.16 16.86
N VAL A 45 4.79 9.10 17.64
CA VAL A 45 5.28 10.48 17.80
C VAL A 45 5.28 10.83 19.27
N ASN A 46 6.44 11.06 19.87
CA ASN A 46 6.53 11.43 21.28
C ASN A 46 5.72 10.48 22.21
N GLY A 47 5.65 9.19 21.88
CA GLY A 47 4.84 8.19 22.60
C GLY A 47 3.36 8.12 22.20
N LYS A 48 2.85 9.05 21.40
CA LYS A 48 1.50 9.01 20.83
C LYS A 48 1.50 8.23 19.52
N VAL A 49 0.69 7.19 19.48
CA VAL A 49 0.47 6.36 18.30
C VAL A 49 -0.60 7.01 17.43
N PHE A 50 -0.31 7.18 16.15
CA PHE A 50 -1.29 7.51 15.12
C PHE A 50 -1.58 6.24 14.34
N GLU A 51 -2.84 5.83 14.36
CA GLU A 51 -3.37 4.70 13.60
C GLU A 51 -4.36 5.24 12.58
N GLY A 52 -4.17 4.87 11.33
CA GLY A 52 -5.00 5.32 10.22
C GLY A 52 -4.69 4.52 8.96
N MET A 53 -5.60 4.58 8.00
CA MET A 53 -5.36 4.01 6.67
C MET A 53 -4.31 4.86 5.96
N ALA A 54 -3.21 4.24 5.52
CA ALA A 54 -2.17 4.95 4.78
C ALA A 54 -2.74 5.41 3.43
N ARG A 55 -2.59 6.71 3.17
CA ARG A 55 -2.95 7.35 1.90
C ARG A 55 -1.72 7.50 1.00
N PHE A 56 -1.94 7.50 -0.31
CA PHE A 56 -0.88 7.58 -1.31
C PHE A 56 -1.02 8.80 -2.24
N ASP A 57 -2.07 9.58 -2.08
CA ASP A 57 -2.41 10.82 -2.81
C ASP A 57 -1.64 12.04 -2.27
N VAL A 58 -0.32 11.87 -2.06
CA VAL A 58 0.54 12.90 -1.45
C VAL A 58 0.58 14.19 -2.27
N ARG A 59 0.61 14.09 -3.61
CA ARG A 59 0.65 15.26 -4.50
C ARG A 59 -0.63 16.09 -4.48
N GLU A 60 -1.77 15.45 -4.22
CA GLU A 60 -3.06 16.12 -4.12
C GLU A 60 -3.22 16.79 -2.76
N SER A 61 -2.68 16.15 -1.72
CA SER A 61 -2.81 16.59 -0.34
C SER A 61 -1.72 17.58 0.08
N CYS A 62 -0.54 17.58 -0.53
CA CYS A 62 0.57 18.46 -0.18
C CYS A 62 1.01 19.26 -1.41
N ALA A 63 0.76 20.57 -1.38
CA ALA A 63 1.09 21.47 -2.48
C ALA A 63 2.61 21.57 -2.63
N ASN A 64 3.09 21.61 -3.88
CA ASN A 64 4.50 21.77 -4.22
C ASN A 64 5.45 20.71 -3.60
N VAL A 65 4.93 19.52 -3.24
CA VAL A 65 5.73 18.48 -2.58
C VAL A 65 6.98 18.11 -3.37
N ASP A 66 6.87 17.95 -4.69
CA ASP A 66 8.01 17.59 -5.54
C ASP A 66 9.07 18.71 -5.51
N ALA A 67 8.68 19.98 -5.64
CA ALA A 67 9.59 21.12 -5.64
C ALA A 67 10.30 21.32 -4.29
N VAL A 68 9.56 21.24 -3.18
CA VAL A 68 10.13 21.38 -1.84
C VAL A 68 11.11 20.25 -1.54
N LEU A 69 10.75 19.00 -1.83
CA LEU A 69 11.66 17.87 -1.58
C LEU A 69 12.89 17.95 -2.47
N GLN A 70 12.73 18.31 -3.74
CA GLN A 70 13.84 18.49 -4.68
C GLN A 70 14.81 19.57 -4.19
N GLU A 71 14.31 20.76 -3.79
CA GLU A 71 15.14 21.85 -3.28
C GLU A 71 15.88 21.45 -1.99
N GLN A 72 15.17 20.86 -1.03
CA GLN A 72 15.73 20.53 0.28
C GLN A 72 16.71 19.36 0.23
N LEU A 73 16.52 18.40 -0.69
CA LEU A 73 17.34 17.18 -0.79
C LEU A 73 18.41 17.23 -1.87
N ALA A 74 18.41 18.24 -2.75
CA ALA A 74 19.47 18.42 -3.75
C ALA A 74 20.86 18.47 -3.11
N ASN A 75 21.03 19.25 -2.04
CA ASN A 75 22.31 19.34 -1.32
C ASN A 75 22.68 18.03 -0.62
N THR A 76 21.70 17.24 -0.18
CA THR A 76 21.96 15.89 0.36
C THR A 76 22.57 15.00 -0.70
N TRP A 77 22.00 15.00 -1.91
CA TRP A 77 22.56 14.26 -3.05
C TRP A 77 23.95 14.75 -3.46
N PHE A 78 24.19 16.06 -3.49
CA PHE A 78 25.52 16.61 -3.82
C PHE A 78 26.61 16.18 -2.83
N ARG A 79 26.26 16.01 -1.54
CA ARG A 79 27.20 15.61 -0.50
C ARG A 79 27.42 14.10 -0.47
N ASP A 80 26.38 13.33 -0.77
CA ASP A 80 26.38 11.87 -0.75
C ASP A 80 25.59 11.34 -1.97
N PRO A 81 26.23 11.22 -3.15
CA PRO A 81 25.58 10.81 -4.39
C PRO A 81 25.41 9.29 -4.45
N THR A 82 24.82 8.71 -3.39
CA THR A 82 24.55 7.29 -3.30
C THR A 82 23.11 7.00 -3.76
N PRO A 83 22.90 6.32 -4.90
CA PRO A 83 21.58 5.90 -5.33
C PRO A 83 20.89 5.10 -4.24
N SER A 84 19.66 5.48 -3.89
CA SER A 84 18.91 4.83 -2.82
C SER A 84 17.42 5.01 -2.99
N GLU A 85 16.66 4.03 -2.53
CA GLU A 85 15.21 4.08 -2.49
C GLU A 85 14.75 4.06 -1.03
N LEU A 86 13.91 5.03 -0.67
CA LEU A 86 13.46 5.25 0.69
C LEU A 86 11.94 5.18 0.77
N ASP A 87 11.45 4.34 1.67
CA ASP A 87 10.06 4.37 2.11
C ASP A 87 9.89 5.47 3.15
N VAL A 88 8.95 6.38 2.90
CA VAL A 88 8.58 7.46 3.82
C VAL A 88 7.13 7.35 4.21
N THR A 89 6.87 7.25 5.51
CA THR A 89 5.53 7.35 6.09
C THR A 89 5.48 8.56 7.02
N PHE A 90 4.47 9.41 6.89
CA PHE A 90 4.33 10.61 7.72
C PHE A 90 2.89 10.88 8.11
N ALA A 91 2.71 11.52 9.26
CA ALA A 91 1.39 11.88 9.80
C ALA A 91 1.19 13.39 9.70
N VAL A 92 0.05 13.81 9.17
CA VAL A 92 -0.36 15.22 9.03
C VAL A 92 -1.54 15.49 9.95
N GLN A 93 -1.46 16.57 10.70
CA GLN A 93 -2.56 17.07 11.53
C GLN A 93 -2.61 18.59 11.39
N ASP A 94 -3.82 19.12 11.15
CA ASP A 94 -4.06 20.56 10.93
C ASP A 94 -3.24 21.15 9.76
N GLY A 95 -2.94 20.33 8.76
CA GLY A 95 -2.13 20.69 7.59
C GLY A 95 -0.62 20.72 7.85
N GLN A 96 -0.19 20.27 9.04
CA GLN A 96 1.21 20.28 9.47
C GLN A 96 1.69 18.85 9.70
N VAL A 97 2.91 18.55 9.24
CA VAL A 97 3.54 17.24 9.46
C VAL A 97 3.96 17.10 10.92
N LYS A 98 3.35 16.16 11.64
CA LYS A 98 3.63 15.89 13.06
C LYS A 98 4.69 14.82 13.26
N ALA A 99 4.80 13.88 12.33
CA ALA A 99 5.83 12.87 12.37
C ALA A 99 6.17 12.29 11.03
N VAL A 100 7.40 11.78 10.95
CA VAL A 100 7.98 11.19 9.76
C VAL A 100 8.82 10.00 10.17
N ARG A 101 8.59 8.87 9.49
CA ARG A 101 9.43 7.69 9.46
C ARG A 101 10.03 7.60 8.06
N ALA A 102 11.33 7.41 7.98
CA ALA A 102 12.04 7.15 6.73
C ALA A 102 12.94 5.92 6.93
N SER A 103 12.93 5.02 5.95
CA SER A 103 13.72 3.78 5.95
C SER A 103 14.14 3.41 4.53
N GLY A 104 15.17 2.56 4.38
CA GLY A 104 15.67 2.08 3.08
C GLY A 104 17.01 2.67 2.66
N GLY A 105 17.42 3.82 3.23
CA GLY A 105 18.69 4.48 2.90
C GLY A 105 19.66 4.63 4.10
N PRO A 106 20.84 5.25 3.87
CA PRO A 106 21.80 5.60 4.91
C PRO A 106 21.16 6.45 6.03
N MET A 107 21.64 6.30 7.26
CA MET A 107 21.07 7.00 8.42
C MET A 107 21.12 8.54 8.29
N GLN A 108 22.16 9.06 7.63
CA GLN A 108 22.29 10.49 7.33
C GLN A 108 21.22 10.94 6.33
N THR A 109 21.03 10.23 5.22
CA THR A 109 19.98 10.49 4.22
C THR A 109 18.59 10.43 4.85
N ASN A 110 18.31 9.40 5.67
CA ASN A 110 17.05 9.27 6.40
C ASN A 110 16.79 10.45 7.35
N ARG A 111 17.83 11.07 7.91
CA ARG A 111 17.69 12.27 8.76
C ARG A 111 17.33 13.50 7.92
N GLU A 112 18.02 13.72 6.80
CA GLU A 112 17.74 14.87 5.93
C GLU A 112 16.35 14.74 5.28
N VAL A 113 15.95 13.54 4.85
CA VAL A 113 14.59 13.26 4.36
C VAL A 113 13.53 13.57 5.41
N ARG A 114 13.71 13.12 6.66
CA ARG A 114 12.77 13.48 7.74
C ARG A 114 12.69 14.99 7.99
N ARG A 115 13.80 15.72 7.80
CA ARG A 115 13.82 17.18 7.93
C ARG A 115 13.05 17.84 6.78
N ALA A 116 13.33 17.45 5.53
CA ALA A 116 12.67 17.98 4.34
C ALA A 116 11.14 17.74 4.38
N VAL A 117 10.72 16.53 4.74
CA VAL A 117 9.29 16.16 4.81
C VAL A 117 8.55 16.97 5.87
N ARG A 118 9.20 17.38 6.97
CA ARG A 118 8.57 18.24 7.99
C ARG A 118 8.28 19.65 7.50
N LEU A 119 8.91 20.09 6.42
CA LEU A 119 8.69 21.41 5.81
C LEU A 119 7.52 21.40 4.82
N LEU A 120 6.92 20.24 4.55
CA LEU A 120 5.78 20.15 3.65
C LEU A 120 4.54 20.80 4.26
N GLU A 121 3.87 21.59 3.45
CA GLU A 121 2.56 22.15 3.75
C GLU A 121 1.48 21.31 3.07
N CYS A 122 0.60 20.73 3.88
CA CYS A 122 -0.46 19.87 3.38
C CYS A 122 -1.83 20.48 3.68
N SER A 123 -2.83 20.14 2.87
CA SER A 123 -4.21 20.51 3.08
C SER A 123 -4.69 20.02 4.44
N ARG A 124 -5.55 20.80 5.08
CA ARG A 124 -6.22 20.39 6.31
C ARG A 124 -7.26 19.34 5.97
N ASP A 125 -7.03 18.12 6.42
CA ASP A 125 -8.05 17.08 6.36
C ASP A 125 -9.12 17.34 7.44
N ALA A 126 -10.40 17.25 7.05
CA ALA A 126 -11.52 17.42 7.97
C ALA A 126 -11.63 16.27 8.99
N SER A 127 -11.00 15.12 8.70
CA SER A 127 -11.08 13.87 9.47
C SER A 127 -10.06 13.74 10.61
N GLY A 128 -9.27 14.77 10.89
CA GLY A 128 -8.29 14.78 11.98
C GLY A 128 -6.86 14.49 11.51
N THR A 129 -6.25 13.38 11.96
CA THR A 129 -4.88 13.02 11.56
C THR A 129 -4.90 12.04 10.39
N SER A 130 -4.18 12.38 9.31
CA SER A 130 -4.01 11.53 8.15
C SER A 130 -2.60 10.97 8.09
N ILE A 131 -2.46 9.72 7.66
CA ILE A 131 -1.17 9.05 7.46
C ILE A 131 -0.95 8.93 5.96
N TYR A 132 0.21 9.39 5.50
CA TYR A 132 0.62 9.37 4.11
C TYR A 132 1.85 8.47 3.93
N ARG A 133 1.92 7.79 2.79
CA ARG A 133 3.08 7.01 2.39
C ARG A 133 3.52 7.38 0.97
N MET A 134 4.82 7.55 0.82
CA MET A 134 5.48 7.82 -0.46
C MET A 134 6.83 7.13 -0.51
N GLN A 135 7.36 7.01 -1.72
CA GLN A 135 8.68 6.48 -1.99
C GLN A 135 9.56 7.57 -2.58
N LEU A 136 10.75 7.77 -2.00
CA LEU A 136 11.75 8.69 -2.52
C LEU A 136 12.86 7.89 -3.17
N ALA A 137 13.19 8.21 -4.42
CA ALA A 137 14.32 7.59 -5.11
C ALA A 137 15.38 8.65 -5.39
N PHE A 138 16.55 8.50 -4.77
CA PHE A 138 17.75 9.21 -5.16
C PHE A 138 18.38 8.46 -6.34
N VAL A 139 18.45 9.11 -7.50
CA VAL A 139 18.97 8.50 -8.73
C VAL A 139 20.06 9.36 -9.35
N SER A 140 21.01 8.70 -10.03
CA SER A 140 21.99 9.39 -10.85
C SER A 140 21.28 10.17 -11.97
N PRO A 141 21.72 11.39 -12.32
CA PRO A 141 21.17 12.13 -13.45
C PRO A 141 21.25 11.35 -14.78
N GLU A 142 22.20 10.44 -14.90
CA GLU A 142 22.35 9.54 -16.06
C GLU A 142 21.25 8.46 -16.11
N ASP A 143 20.73 8.06 -14.95
CA ASP A 143 19.72 7.01 -14.77
C ASP A 143 18.29 7.57 -14.66
N ALA A 144 18.13 8.90 -14.66
CA ALA A 144 16.85 9.59 -14.47
C ALA A 144 15.83 9.34 -15.60
N THR A 145 16.22 8.63 -16.65
CA THR A 145 15.42 8.40 -17.87
C THR A 145 14.35 7.30 -17.72
N ALA A 146 14.21 6.65 -16.55
CA ALA A 146 13.18 5.65 -16.33
C ALA A 146 11.81 6.29 -15.99
N PRO A 147 10.75 6.13 -16.81
CA PRO A 147 9.45 6.68 -16.50
C PRO A 147 8.87 6.03 -15.23
N ALA A 148 8.44 6.88 -14.29
CA ALA A 148 7.69 6.50 -13.10
C ALA A 148 6.27 6.03 -13.48
N ALA A 149 6.16 4.86 -14.10
CA ALA A 149 4.89 4.28 -14.53
C ALA A 149 4.62 2.96 -13.78
N SER A 150 4.11 3.06 -12.56
CA SER A 150 3.38 1.99 -11.91
C SER A 150 2.12 2.57 -11.27
N ALA A 151 0.99 2.42 -11.96
CA ALA A 151 -0.31 3.03 -11.66
C ALA A 151 -1.03 2.44 -10.42
N GLN A 152 -0.32 1.78 -9.50
CA GLN A 152 -0.87 1.12 -8.31
C GLN A 152 0.15 1.00 -7.15
N GLY A 153 1.17 1.88 -7.12
CA GLY A 153 2.23 1.90 -6.10
C GLY A 153 2.25 3.18 -5.26
N PRO A 154 3.07 3.24 -4.19
CA PRO A 154 3.27 4.47 -3.43
C PRO A 154 3.71 5.61 -4.34
N ALA A 155 3.28 6.84 -4.06
CA ALA A 155 3.71 8.02 -4.82
C ALA A 155 5.25 8.06 -4.86
N ARG A 156 5.83 7.86 -6.05
CA ARG A 156 7.28 7.88 -6.24
C ARG A 156 7.73 9.28 -6.63
N ILE A 157 8.65 9.82 -5.86
CA ILE A 157 9.28 11.12 -6.07
C ILE A 157 10.76 10.86 -6.34
N VAL A 158 11.26 11.37 -7.46
CA VAL A 158 12.63 11.14 -7.91
C VAL A 158 13.45 12.39 -7.59
N ILE A 159 14.50 12.21 -6.80
CA ILE A 159 15.46 13.26 -6.44
C ILE A 159 16.69 13.10 -7.32
N THR A 160 16.99 14.15 -8.08
CA THR A 160 18.17 14.25 -8.94
C THR A 160 18.94 15.53 -8.63
N ALA A 161 20.26 15.54 -8.82
CA ALA A 161 20.97 16.82 -8.88
C ALA A 161 20.62 17.55 -10.18
N SER A 162 20.03 18.74 -10.04
CA SER A 162 20.11 19.75 -11.10
C SER A 162 21.42 20.52 -10.90
N ARG A 163 22.26 20.57 -11.92
CA ARG A 163 23.49 21.38 -11.93
C ARG A 163 23.14 22.85 -12.17
#